data_AF-A0A8I0SDR4-F1
#
_entry.id   AF-A0A8I0SDR4-F1
#
_cell.length_a   1.000
_cell.length_b   1.000
_cell.length_c   1.000
_cell.angle_alpha   90.00
_cell.angle_beta   90.00
_cell.angle_gamma   90.00
#
_symmetry.space_group_name_H-M   'P 1'
#
loop_
_entity.id
_entity.type
_entity.pdbx_description
1 polymer ?
#
loop_
_entity_poly.entity_id
_entity_poly.type
_entity_poly.pdbx_seq_one_letter_code
_entity_poly.pdbx_strand_id
1 'polypeptide(L)'
;LSIVKSADVTEITAAGQVVTYTFVVTNTGNVRVTDAAPIETEFSGSGDIGAFAPESADLAPGESATFTAEYTVTQADVDGGVLTNTATATGTPPPGTQLPPVPPSTVEVPPTQTPGLSIVKSADLDEISTAGEVVTYSFVVTNTGNVTLADVAPVE
;
A
#
# COMPACT_ATOMS: atom_id res chain seq x y z
N LEU A 1 2.93 -22.35 -15.13
CA LEU A 1 3.75 -21.36 -14.41
C LEU A 1 3.37 -21.41 -12.93
N SER A 2 4.24 -20.93 -12.05
CA SER A 2 3.93 -20.52 -10.68
C SER A 2 4.40 -19.09 -10.48
N ILE A 3 3.85 -18.39 -9.49
CA ILE A 3 4.27 -17.05 -9.11
C ILE A 3 4.47 -16.98 -7.60
N VAL A 4 5.52 -16.31 -7.17
CA VAL A 4 5.74 -15.92 -5.77
C VAL A 4 5.89 -14.41 -5.72
N LYS A 5 5.04 -13.76 -4.93
CA LYS A 5 5.06 -12.32 -4.71
C LYS A 5 5.62 -11.99 -3.33
N SER A 6 6.42 -10.94 -3.25
CA SER A 6 6.90 -10.35 -2.00
C SER A 6 6.95 -8.83 -2.08
N ALA A 7 7.05 -8.17 -0.93
CA ALA A 7 7.35 -6.76 -0.81
C ALA A 7 8.72 -6.58 -0.14
N ASP A 8 9.39 -5.47 -0.43
CA ASP A 8 10.65 -5.07 0.21
C ASP A 8 10.45 -4.62 1.67
N VAL A 9 9.24 -4.21 2.03
CA VAL A 9 8.83 -3.85 3.39
C VAL A 9 7.76 -4.81 3.93
N THR A 10 7.72 -4.93 5.25
CA THR A 10 6.69 -5.70 5.97
C THR A 10 5.70 -4.80 6.71
N GLU A 11 5.96 -3.49 6.73
CA GLU A 11 5.15 -2.49 7.40
C GLU A 11 5.23 -1.14 6.67
N ILE A 12 4.12 -0.41 6.64
CA ILE A 12 4.02 0.96 6.13
C ILE A 12 4.11 1.93 7.31
N THR A 13 4.98 2.92 7.22
CA THR A 13 5.23 3.89 8.31
C THR A 13 4.62 5.27 8.05
N ALA A 14 4.45 5.63 6.77
CA ALA A 14 3.88 6.91 6.38
C ALA A 14 3.35 6.90 4.94
N ALA A 15 2.44 7.81 4.63
CA ALA A 15 2.12 8.18 3.25
C ALA A 15 3.36 8.74 2.53
N GLY A 16 3.48 8.45 1.24
CA GLY A 16 4.65 8.75 0.42
C GLY A 16 5.77 7.71 0.51
N GLN A 17 5.69 6.74 1.42
CA GLN A 17 6.61 5.59 1.41
C GLN A 17 6.44 4.81 0.09
N VAL A 18 7.56 4.38 -0.50
CA VAL A 18 7.53 3.50 -1.68
C VAL A 18 7.63 2.05 -1.21
N VAL A 19 6.75 1.20 -1.73
CA VAL A 19 6.79 -0.26 -1.60
C VAL A 19 7.22 -0.83 -2.94
N THR A 20 8.29 -1.61 -2.95
CA THR A 20 8.75 -2.33 -4.13
C THR A 20 8.25 -3.77 -4.08
N TYR A 21 7.30 -4.10 -4.95
CA TYR A 21 6.84 -5.47 -5.12
C TYR A 21 7.80 -6.24 -6.02
N THR A 22 8.12 -7.46 -5.62
CA THR A 22 8.90 -8.42 -6.41
C THR A 22 8.03 -9.63 -6.75
N PHE A 23 8.10 -10.08 -8.00
CA PHE A 23 7.35 -11.23 -8.50
C PHE A 23 8.33 -12.20 -9.15
N VAL A 24 8.41 -13.42 -8.66
CA VAL A 24 9.20 -14.49 -9.26
C VAL A 24 8.26 -15.43 -10.00
N VAL A 25 8.29 -15.40 -11.33
CA VAL A 25 7.50 -16.28 -12.19
C VAL A 25 8.37 -17.43 -12.63
N THR A 26 7.93 -18.66 -12.38
CA THR A 26 8.67 -19.89 -12.70
C THR A 26 7.90 -20.75 -13.70
N ASN A 27 8.60 -21.25 -14.71
CA ASN A 27 8.06 -22.28 -15.60
C ASN A 27 8.21 -23.67 -14.99
N THR A 28 7.13 -24.14 -14.36
CA THR A 28 7.03 -25.47 -13.74
C THR A 28 6.68 -26.59 -14.73
N GLY A 29 6.47 -26.26 -16.00
CA GLY A 29 6.12 -27.22 -17.04
C GLY A 29 7.35 -27.84 -17.73
N ASN A 30 7.10 -28.55 -18.82
CA ASN A 30 8.11 -29.22 -19.65
C ASN A 30 8.26 -28.62 -21.06
N VAL A 31 7.57 -27.51 -21.35
CA VAL A 31 7.68 -26.76 -22.61
C VAL A 31 8.09 -25.31 -22.32
N ARG A 32 8.74 -24.64 -23.28
CA ARG A 32 9.05 -23.21 -23.18
C ARG A 32 7.75 -22.39 -23.17
N VAL A 33 7.72 -21.32 -22.37
CA VAL A 33 6.65 -20.32 -22.35
C VAL A 33 7.25 -18.98 -22.75
N THR A 34 6.69 -18.30 -23.75
CA THR A 34 7.10 -16.94 -24.15
C THR A 34 6.20 -15.89 -23.52
N ASP A 35 6.66 -14.64 -23.49
CA ASP A 35 5.88 -13.50 -22.96
C ASP A 35 5.33 -13.74 -21.55
N ALA A 36 6.06 -14.47 -20.71
CA ALA A 36 5.66 -14.71 -19.35
C ALA A 36 5.74 -13.41 -18.55
N ALA A 37 4.66 -13.04 -17.87
CA ALA A 37 4.57 -11.80 -17.11
C ALA A 37 3.62 -11.95 -15.91
N PRO A 38 3.83 -11.21 -14.81
CA PRO A 38 2.83 -11.08 -13.76
C PRO A 38 1.57 -10.36 -14.27
N ILE A 39 0.43 -10.66 -13.67
CA ILE A 39 -0.82 -9.92 -13.84
C ILE A 39 -1.37 -9.60 -12.45
N GLU A 40 -1.54 -8.32 -12.15
CA GLU A 40 -2.27 -7.89 -10.96
C GLU A 40 -3.75 -8.28 -11.06
N THR A 41 -4.31 -8.82 -9.98
CA THR A 41 -5.71 -9.29 -9.94
C THR A 41 -6.54 -8.55 -8.92
N GLU A 42 -5.97 -8.26 -7.74
CA GLU A 42 -6.63 -7.47 -6.70
C GLU A 42 -5.58 -6.61 -6.00
N PHE A 43 -5.89 -5.33 -5.85
CA PHE A 43 -5.04 -4.38 -5.16
C PHE A 43 -5.91 -3.44 -4.33
N SER A 44 -5.63 -3.35 -3.03
CA SER A 44 -6.41 -2.51 -2.11
C SER A 44 -5.90 -1.06 -2.04
N GLY A 45 -4.72 -0.78 -2.62
CA GLY A 45 -4.14 0.56 -2.61
C GLY A 45 -4.96 1.53 -3.44
N SER A 46 -5.07 2.77 -2.95
CA SER A 46 -5.86 3.81 -3.60
C SER A 46 -5.15 4.57 -4.72
N GLY A 47 -3.84 4.34 -4.91
CA GLY A 47 -3.04 4.88 -6.00
C GLY A 47 -2.79 3.89 -7.14
N ASP A 48 -2.05 4.33 -8.17
CA ASP A 48 -1.63 3.48 -9.28
C ASP A 48 -0.38 2.66 -8.92
N ILE A 49 -0.38 1.38 -9.29
CA ILE A 49 0.83 0.56 -9.26
C ILE A 49 1.67 0.83 -10.51
N GLY A 50 2.99 0.92 -10.33
CA GLY A 50 3.93 1.10 -11.43
C GLY A 50 3.94 -0.09 -12.41
N ALA A 51 4.44 0.15 -13.61
CA ALA A 51 4.59 -0.90 -14.62
C ALA A 51 5.61 -1.97 -14.17
N PHE A 52 5.43 -3.20 -14.64
CA PHE A 52 6.39 -4.28 -14.42
C PHE A 52 7.71 -4.00 -15.15
N ALA A 53 8.82 -4.30 -14.48
CA ALA A 53 10.15 -4.31 -15.06
C ALA A 53 10.83 -5.67 -14.80
N PRO A 54 11.23 -6.42 -15.84
CA PRO A 54 10.91 -6.22 -17.27
C PRO A 54 9.40 -6.34 -17.55
N GLU A 55 8.94 -6.06 -18.77
CA GLU A 55 7.51 -6.22 -19.13
C GLU A 55 7.11 -7.70 -19.27
N SER A 56 7.99 -8.52 -19.84
CA SER A 56 7.82 -9.96 -20.01
C SER A 56 9.17 -10.69 -20.09
N ALA A 57 9.14 -12.02 -20.00
CA ALA A 57 10.31 -12.88 -20.21
C ALA A 57 9.94 -14.21 -20.86
N ASP A 58 10.88 -14.78 -21.62
CA ASP A 58 10.76 -16.15 -22.13
C ASP A 58 11.40 -17.13 -21.16
N LEU A 59 10.66 -18.18 -20.78
CA LEU A 59 11.10 -19.15 -19.78
C LEU A 59 11.18 -20.56 -20.36
N ALA A 60 12.39 -21.12 -20.39
CA ALA A 60 12.57 -22.55 -20.59
C ALA A 60 12.00 -23.37 -19.40
N PRO A 61 11.76 -24.69 -19.56
CA PRO A 61 11.37 -25.55 -18.45
C PRO A 61 12.33 -25.42 -17.25
N GLY A 62 11.79 -25.15 -16.07
CA GLY A 62 12.55 -24.97 -14.83
C GLY A 62 13.17 -23.57 -14.64
N GLU A 63 13.05 -22.67 -15.62
CA GLU A 63 13.57 -21.31 -15.53
C GLU A 63 12.58 -20.39 -14.78
N SER A 64 13.13 -19.34 -14.16
CA SER A 64 12.38 -18.28 -13.50
C SER A 64 12.87 -16.90 -13.92
N ALA A 65 11.96 -15.94 -14.01
CA ALA A 65 12.28 -14.52 -14.15
C ALA A 65 11.73 -13.73 -12.95
N THR A 66 12.44 -12.66 -12.61
CA THR A 66 12.05 -11.72 -11.55
C THR A 66 11.57 -10.43 -12.17
N PHE A 67 10.42 -9.97 -11.71
CA PHE A 67 9.77 -8.72 -12.11
C PHE A 67 9.62 -7.82 -10.89
N THR A 68 9.66 -6.51 -11.08
CA THR A 68 9.39 -5.53 -10.03
C THR A 68 8.33 -4.52 -10.45
N ALA A 69 7.58 -4.02 -9.47
CA ALA A 69 6.68 -2.87 -9.63
C ALA A 69 6.71 -2.02 -8.35
N GLU A 70 6.72 -0.71 -8.49
CA GLU A 70 6.74 0.23 -7.36
C GLU A 70 5.33 0.77 -7.08
N TYR A 71 5.01 0.96 -5.81
CA TYR A 71 3.79 1.61 -5.37
C TYR A 71 4.10 2.69 -4.34
N THR A 72 3.58 3.91 -4.54
CA THR A 72 3.70 4.99 -3.55
C THR A 72 2.48 4.98 -2.64
N VAL A 73 2.70 4.72 -1.36
CA VAL A 73 1.65 4.68 -0.34
C VAL A 73 0.93 6.03 -0.26
N THR A 74 -0.38 6.00 -0.19
CA THR A 74 -1.24 7.16 0.00
C THR A 74 -1.71 7.27 1.45
N GLN A 75 -2.24 8.42 1.85
CA GLN A 75 -2.85 8.57 3.18
C GLN A 75 -4.06 7.64 3.38
N ALA A 76 -4.85 7.40 2.34
CA ALA A 76 -5.99 6.50 2.42
C ALA A 76 -5.57 5.04 2.70
N ASP A 77 -4.38 4.62 2.25
CA ASP A 77 -3.86 3.29 2.57
C ASP A 77 -3.43 3.19 4.04
N VAL A 78 -2.80 4.26 4.57
CA VAL A 78 -2.43 4.34 5.99
C VAL A 78 -3.69 4.29 6.85
N ASP A 79 -4.74 5.00 6.46
CA ASP A 79 -6.03 5.02 7.16
C ASP A 79 -6.79 3.69 7.02
N GLY A 80 -6.63 2.98 5.88
CA GLY A 80 -7.31 1.73 5.55
C GLY A 80 -6.82 0.50 6.32
N GLY A 81 -5.65 0.57 6.98
CA GLY A 81 -5.19 -0.42 7.94
C GLY A 81 -4.57 -1.70 7.36
N VAL A 82 -4.64 -1.93 6.05
CA VAL A 82 -3.85 -2.96 5.35
C VAL A 82 -3.73 -2.67 3.85
N LEU A 83 -2.53 -2.83 3.31
CA LEU A 83 -2.28 -2.80 1.86
C LEU A 83 -2.12 -4.24 1.35
N THR A 84 -3.14 -4.75 0.67
CA THR A 84 -3.18 -6.09 0.08
C THR A 84 -2.92 -6.01 -1.41
N ASN A 85 -2.06 -6.89 -1.90
CA ASN A 85 -1.78 -7.01 -3.32
C ASN A 85 -1.70 -8.49 -3.73
N THR A 86 -2.54 -8.88 -4.70
CA THR A 86 -2.67 -10.23 -5.24
C THR A 86 -2.41 -10.25 -6.75
N ALA A 87 -1.46 -11.08 -7.17
CA ALA A 87 -1.12 -11.26 -8.58
C ALA A 87 -1.08 -12.74 -9.01
N THR A 88 -1.36 -12.97 -10.29
CA THR A 88 -1.15 -14.24 -11.00
C THR A 88 -0.06 -14.07 -12.08
N ALA A 89 0.16 -15.07 -12.92
CA ALA A 89 1.05 -14.96 -14.08
C ALA A 89 0.37 -15.45 -15.37
N THR A 90 0.78 -14.86 -16.48
CA THR A 90 0.39 -15.26 -17.85
C THR A 90 1.62 -15.68 -18.65
N GLY A 91 1.39 -16.19 -19.86
CA GLY A 91 2.39 -16.49 -20.86
C GLY A 91 1.82 -17.29 -22.02
N THR A 92 2.60 -17.41 -23.09
CA THR A 92 2.20 -18.07 -24.34
C THR A 92 2.99 -19.39 -24.50
N PRO A 93 2.36 -20.56 -24.34
CA PRO A 93 2.99 -21.85 -24.65
C PRO A 93 3.00 -22.12 -26.17
N PRO A 94 3.69 -23.17 -26.65
CA PRO A 94 3.69 -23.51 -28.07
C PRO A 94 2.29 -23.86 -28.59
N PRO A 95 2.01 -23.65 -29.89
CA PRO A 95 0.72 -23.99 -30.49
C PRO A 95 0.28 -25.43 -30.18
N GLY A 96 -1.01 -25.60 -29.85
CA GLY A 96 -1.57 -26.90 -29.46
C GLY A 96 -1.37 -27.26 -27.98
N THR A 97 -0.71 -26.40 -27.20
CA THR A 97 -0.61 -26.52 -25.74
C THR A 97 -1.43 -25.42 -25.08
N GLN A 98 -2.03 -25.71 -23.92
CA GLN A 98 -2.72 -24.73 -23.10
C GLN A 98 -1.89 -24.42 -21.85
N LEU A 99 -1.83 -23.15 -21.46
CA LEU A 99 -1.32 -22.77 -20.15
C LEU A 99 -2.45 -22.99 -19.12
N PRO A 100 -2.29 -23.88 -18.13
CA PRO A 100 -3.29 -24.03 -17.08
C PRO A 100 -3.36 -22.75 -16.22
N PRO A 101 -4.50 -22.52 -15.52
CA PRO A 101 -4.62 -21.41 -14.58
C PRO A 101 -3.47 -21.40 -13.57
N VAL A 102 -2.88 -20.24 -13.36
CA VAL A 102 -1.79 -20.05 -12.39
C VAL A 102 -2.41 -19.61 -11.07
N PRO A 103 -2.22 -20.36 -9.96
CA PRO A 103 -2.70 -19.93 -8.65
C PRO A 103 -2.13 -18.55 -8.29
N PRO A 104 -2.94 -17.64 -7.73
CA PRO A 104 -2.47 -16.32 -7.35
C PRO A 104 -1.53 -16.37 -6.14
N SER A 105 -0.71 -15.33 -6.00
CA SER A 105 0.11 -15.06 -4.82
C SER A 105 -0.28 -13.69 -4.25
N THR A 106 -0.55 -13.66 -2.95
CA THR A 106 -0.95 -12.46 -2.20
C THR A 106 0.15 -12.04 -1.24
N VAL A 107 0.35 -10.73 -1.09
CA VAL A 107 1.14 -10.13 -0.02
C VAL A 107 0.32 -9.03 0.65
N GLU A 108 0.44 -8.93 1.97
CA GLU A 108 -0.21 -7.90 2.78
C GLU A 108 0.86 -7.12 3.55
N VAL A 109 0.75 -5.81 3.51
CA VAL A 109 1.66 -4.89 4.21
C VAL A 109 0.80 -3.93 5.04
N PRO A 110 0.65 -4.18 6.37
CA PRO A 110 -0.11 -3.29 7.23
C PRO A 110 0.66 -1.98 7.51
N PRO A 111 -0.03 -0.84 7.70
CA PRO A 111 0.57 0.36 8.26
C PRO A 111 0.63 0.33 9.79
N THR A 112 1.68 0.93 10.37
CA THR A 112 1.67 1.30 11.79
C THR A 112 0.77 2.51 11.98
N GLN A 113 -0.42 2.31 12.53
CA GLN A 113 -1.31 3.41 12.87
C GLN A 113 -0.97 3.97 14.25
N THR A 114 -0.56 5.24 14.29
CA THR A 114 -0.24 6.00 15.50
C THR A 114 -1.13 7.24 15.57
N PRO A 115 -2.42 7.10 15.94
CA PRO A 115 -3.29 8.26 16.12
C PRO A 115 -2.78 9.11 17.29
N GLY A 116 -2.84 10.44 17.12
CA GLY A 116 -2.34 11.38 18.11
C GLY A 116 -3.05 12.71 18.00
N LEU A 117 -3.39 13.31 19.12
CA LEU A 117 -4.04 14.61 19.17
C LEU A 117 -3.42 15.44 20.29
N SER A 118 -3.20 16.72 20.03
CA SER A 118 -2.88 17.69 21.06
C SER A 118 -3.82 18.88 20.99
N ILE A 119 -4.05 19.51 22.13
CA ILE A 119 -4.89 20.69 22.26
C ILE A 119 -4.17 21.76 23.07
N VAL A 120 -4.23 23.00 22.61
CA VAL A 120 -3.76 24.18 23.33
C VAL A 120 -4.96 25.08 23.57
N LYS A 121 -5.26 25.35 24.84
CA LYS A 121 -6.28 26.32 25.26
C LYS A 121 -5.59 27.62 25.65
N SER A 122 -6.07 28.73 25.13
CA SER A 122 -5.65 30.07 25.53
C SER A 122 -6.87 30.95 25.81
N ALA A 123 -6.64 32.04 26.53
CA ALA A 123 -7.61 33.11 26.75
C ALA A 123 -7.09 34.41 26.12
N ASP A 124 -8.00 35.32 25.80
CA ASP A 124 -7.67 36.68 25.36
C ASP A 124 -7.24 37.61 26.49
N LEU A 125 -7.54 37.26 27.75
CA LEU A 125 -7.20 38.01 28.94
C LEU A 125 -6.22 37.23 29.85
N ASP A 126 -5.18 37.92 30.32
CA ASP A 126 -4.22 37.39 31.30
C ASP A 126 -4.69 37.57 32.76
N GLU A 127 -5.56 38.55 33.02
CA GLU A 127 -6.14 38.84 34.32
C GLU A 127 -7.60 39.29 34.14
N ILE A 128 -8.44 38.96 35.12
CA ILE A 128 -9.83 39.45 35.21
C ILE A 128 -9.86 40.50 36.30
N SER A 129 -10.21 41.74 35.93
CA SER A 129 -10.11 42.92 36.80
C SER A 129 -11.45 43.36 37.37
N THR A 130 -12.56 43.02 36.71
CA THR A 130 -13.91 43.43 37.12
C THR A 130 -14.97 42.35 36.92
N ALA A 131 -16.00 42.36 37.76
CA ALA A 131 -17.14 41.46 37.59
C ALA A 131 -17.94 41.84 36.34
N GLY A 132 -18.20 40.87 35.47
CA GLY A 132 -18.90 41.06 34.20
C GLY A 132 -17.99 41.13 32.97
N GLU A 133 -16.66 41.03 33.13
CA GLU A 133 -15.75 40.85 32.01
C GLU A 133 -16.03 39.54 31.26
N VAL A 134 -16.01 39.62 29.93
CA VAL A 134 -16.14 38.45 29.05
C VAL A 134 -14.74 37.98 28.68
N VAL A 135 -14.45 36.71 28.93
CA VAL A 135 -13.20 36.06 28.53
C VAL A 135 -13.48 35.20 27.30
N THR A 136 -12.73 35.43 26.21
CA THR A 136 -12.79 34.62 25.00
C THR A 136 -11.72 33.54 25.06
N TYR A 137 -12.12 32.28 25.01
CA TYR A 137 -11.18 31.15 24.92
C TYR A 137 -10.94 30.74 23.47
N SER A 138 -9.69 30.46 23.12
CA SER A 138 -9.28 29.88 21.84
C SER A 138 -8.72 28.48 22.06
N PHE A 139 -9.03 27.57 21.13
CA PHE A 139 -8.56 26.19 21.16
C PHE A 139 -7.88 25.86 19.83
N VAL A 140 -6.60 25.50 19.88
CA VAL A 140 -5.87 24.97 18.72
C VAL A 140 -5.74 23.48 18.92
N VAL A 141 -6.36 22.71 18.03
CA VAL A 141 -6.29 21.25 18.03
C VAL A 141 -5.40 20.80 16.88
N THR A 142 -4.41 19.95 17.17
CA THR A 142 -3.42 19.47 16.21
C THR A 142 -3.44 17.94 16.18
N ASN A 143 -3.63 17.36 15.00
CA ASN A 143 -3.34 15.94 14.78
C ASN A 143 -1.82 15.74 14.80
N THR A 144 -1.33 15.03 15.81
CA THR A 144 0.09 14.72 15.98
C THR A 144 0.42 13.29 15.55
N GLY A 145 -0.58 12.55 15.09
CA GLY A 145 -0.44 11.19 14.58
C GLY A 145 -0.26 11.11 13.07
N ASN A 146 -0.25 9.89 12.55
CA ASN A 146 -0.14 9.59 11.11
C ASN A 146 -1.44 9.06 10.47
N VAL A 147 -2.56 9.10 11.22
CA VAL A 147 -3.89 8.67 10.75
C VAL A 147 -4.79 9.89 10.64
N THR A 148 -5.65 9.94 9.62
CA THR A 148 -6.69 10.96 9.50
C THR A 148 -7.71 10.81 10.63
N LEU A 149 -7.97 11.89 11.37
CA LEU A 149 -8.97 11.93 12.45
C LEU A 149 -10.23 12.65 11.96
N ALA A 150 -11.39 12.03 12.16
CA ALA A 150 -12.70 12.61 11.87
C ALA A 150 -13.36 13.16 13.14
N ASP A 151 -14.32 14.08 12.98
CA ASP A 151 -15.13 14.64 14.07
C ASP A 151 -14.32 15.23 15.24
N VAL A 152 -13.15 15.81 14.93
CA VAL A 152 -12.29 16.45 15.91
C VAL A 152 -12.94 17.75 16.41
N ALA A 153 -13.36 17.75 17.67
CA ALA A 153 -13.91 18.91 18.35
C ALA A 153 -13.40 18.99 19.80
N PRO A 154 -13.17 20.20 20.34
CA PRO A 154 -13.03 20.38 21.79
C PRO A 154 -14.29 19.90 22.52
N VAL A 155 -14.13 19.25 23.66
CA VAL A 155 -15.21 18.85 24.57
C VAL A 155 -14.99 19.54 25.92
N GLU A 156 -16.06 20.12 26.46
CA GLU A 156 -16.12 20.74 27.80
C GLU A 156 -16.73 19.79 28.85
#